data_AF-A0A9Q0HAM4-F1
#
_entry.id   AF-A0A9Q0HAM4-F1
#
_cell.length_a   1.000
_cell.length_b   1.000
_cell.length_c   1.000
_cell.angle_alpha   90.00
_cell.angle_beta   90.00
_cell.angle_gamma   90.00
#
_symmetry.space_group_name_H-M   'P 1'
#
loop_
_entity.id
_entity.type
_entity.pdbx_description
1 polymer ?
#
loop_
_entity_poly.entity_id
_entity_poly.type
_entity_poly.pdbx_seq_one_letter_code
_entity_poly.pdbx_strand_id
1 'polypeptide(L)'
;MERHTVSKLIGTPPGYVGYTQGGQLIEAVRCHPYTVVLCNEIEKAHPNVFNMLLQILEDGRLTDSKGRTMDFKNTLLIMTSNVGSSVIEKGVRRIGFDLDYDENDISYNRIKSLVTEELKKYFRPELLNRLDEMIVLIMIDKNSA
;
A
#
# COMPACT_ATOMS: atom_id res chain seq x y z
N MET A 1 1.15 2.98 14.66
CA MET A 1 -0.24 2.74 15.15
C MET A 1 -0.26 1.66 16.21
N GLU A 2 -1.08 1.79 17.26
CA GLU A 2 -1.23 0.76 18.32
C GLU A 2 -1.87 -0.54 17.79
N ARG A 3 -1.57 -1.69 18.44
CA ARG A 3 -2.13 -3.02 18.14
C ARG A 3 -3.65 -3.02 17.97
N HIS A 4 -4.36 -2.12 18.67
CA HIS A 4 -5.81 -1.99 18.63
C HIS A 4 -6.37 -1.60 17.26
N THR A 5 -5.57 -1.02 16.37
CA THR A 5 -6.02 -0.61 15.03
C THR A 5 -6.24 -1.82 14.12
N VAL A 6 -5.42 -2.87 14.28
CA VAL A 6 -5.53 -4.11 13.49
C VAL A 6 -6.83 -4.84 13.85
N SER A 7 -7.14 -4.93 15.14
CA SER A 7 -8.39 -5.53 15.62
C SER A 7 -9.64 -4.81 15.11
N LYS A 8 -9.58 -3.51 14.78
CA LYS A 8 -10.70 -2.80 14.14
C LYS A 8 -10.89 -3.22 12.67
N LEU A 9 -9.81 -3.57 11.97
CA LEU A 9 -9.86 -3.96 10.56
C LEU A 9 -10.35 -5.40 10.36
N ILE A 10 -9.84 -6.35 11.15
CA ILE A 10 -10.16 -7.79 11.03
C ILE A 10 -11.17 -8.30 12.05
N GLY A 11 -11.44 -7.53 13.10
CA GLY A 11 -12.26 -7.94 14.23
C GLY A 11 -11.41 -8.32 15.43
N THR A 12 -12.05 -8.23 16.59
CA THR A 12 -11.42 -8.50 17.88
C THR A 12 -11.52 -10.00 18.22
N PRO A 13 -10.46 -10.62 18.78
CA PRO A 13 -10.50 -12.03 19.22
C PRO A 13 -11.55 -12.30 20.30
N PRO A 14 -11.98 -13.56 20.50
CA PRO A 14 -12.83 -13.95 21.62
C PRO A 14 -12.27 -13.46 22.96
N GLY A 15 -13.11 -12.81 23.78
CA GLY A 15 -12.73 -12.34 25.13
C GLY A 15 -12.30 -10.87 25.24
N TYR A 16 -12.34 -10.08 24.16
CA TYR A 16 -11.99 -8.65 24.17
C TYR A 16 -13.19 -7.75 23.78
N VAL A 17 -13.21 -6.50 24.27
CA VAL A 17 -14.27 -5.52 23.98
C VAL A 17 -14.36 -5.25 22.47
N GLY A 18 -15.56 -5.34 21.89
CA GLY A 18 -15.77 -5.24 20.43
C GLY A 18 -15.82 -6.58 19.69
N TYR A 19 -15.80 -7.72 20.40
CA TYR A 19 -15.91 -9.07 19.84
C TYR A 19 -17.13 -9.28 18.91
N THR A 20 -18.24 -8.58 19.12
CA THR A 20 -19.46 -8.71 18.30
C THR A 20 -19.42 -7.89 17.01
N GLN A 21 -18.60 -6.84 16.93
CA GLN A 21 -18.41 -6.09 15.68
C GLN A 21 -17.47 -6.88 14.76
N GLY A 22 -17.93 -7.20 13.55
CA GLY A 22 -17.05 -7.69 12.50
C GLY A 22 -15.97 -6.66 12.18
N GLY A 23 -14.81 -7.11 11.71
CA GLY A 23 -13.79 -6.20 11.22
C GLY A 23 -14.33 -5.32 10.10
N GLN A 24 -14.05 -4.01 10.16
CA GLN A 24 -14.61 -3.04 9.21
C GLN A 24 -14.27 -3.41 7.76
N LEU A 25 -13.04 -3.84 7.51
CA LEU A 25 -12.59 -4.24 6.18
C LEU A 25 -13.29 -5.52 5.72
N ILE A 26 -13.41 -6.49 6.62
CA ILE A 26 -14.00 -7.80 6.34
C ILE A 26 -15.49 -7.67 6.02
N GLU A 27 -16.23 -6.88 6.80
CA GLU A 27 -17.65 -6.65 6.52
C GLU A 27 -17.86 -5.86 5.22
N ALA A 28 -17.02 -4.84 4.96
CA ALA A 28 -17.12 -4.03 3.75
C ALA A 28 -16.93 -4.89 2.48
N VAL A 29 -15.88 -5.71 2.44
CA VAL A 29 -15.58 -6.59 1.30
C VAL A 29 -16.59 -7.72 1.19
N ARG A 30 -17.08 -8.27 2.30
CA ARG A 30 -18.13 -9.30 2.28
C ARG A 30 -19.44 -8.76 1.66
N CYS A 31 -19.82 -7.53 2.00
CA CYS A 31 -21.03 -6.92 1.46
C CYS A 31 -20.84 -6.48 -0.01
N HIS A 32 -19.63 -6.06 -0.39
CA HIS A 32 -19.30 -5.59 -1.73
C HIS A 32 -17.96 -6.20 -2.20
N PRO A 33 -17.97 -7.41 -2.79
CA PRO A 33 -16.74 -8.11 -3.18
C PRO A 33 -15.95 -7.41 -4.30
N TYR A 34 -16.65 -6.62 -5.14
CA TYR A 34 -16.08 -5.81 -6.21
C TYR A 34 -15.85 -4.39 -5.72
N THR A 35 -14.73 -4.17 -5.05
CA THR A 35 -14.45 -2.89 -4.41
C THR A 35 -12.98 -2.50 -4.53
N VAL A 36 -12.68 -1.24 -4.23
CA VAL A 36 -11.33 -0.71 -4.13
C VAL A 36 -11.03 -0.49 -2.66
N VAL A 37 -9.94 -1.10 -2.17
CA VAL A 37 -9.43 -0.89 -0.81
C VAL A 37 -8.20 0.00 -0.90
N LEU A 38 -8.30 1.20 -0.34
CA LEU A 38 -7.18 2.14 -0.25
C LEU A 38 -6.54 2.07 1.15
N CYS A 39 -5.28 1.66 1.20
CA CYS A 39 -4.43 1.80 2.39
C CYS A 39 -3.59 3.07 2.26
N ASN A 40 -3.96 4.09 3.04
CA ASN A 40 -3.23 5.35 3.04
C ASN A 40 -2.02 5.32 3.97
N GLU A 41 -0.92 5.95 3.58
CA GLU A 41 0.32 6.11 4.37
C GLU A 41 0.78 4.80 5.02
N ILE A 42 0.95 3.76 4.21
CA ILE A 42 1.21 2.41 4.70
C ILE A 42 2.50 2.30 5.53
N GLU A 43 3.44 3.23 5.37
CA GLU A 43 4.64 3.30 6.19
C GLU A 43 4.33 3.47 7.69
N LYS A 44 3.22 4.12 8.06
CA LYS A 44 2.83 4.35 9.47
C LYS A 44 2.11 3.15 10.09
N ALA A 45 1.80 2.14 9.27
CA ALA A 45 1.06 0.96 9.70
C ALA A 45 1.86 0.11 10.70
N HIS A 46 1.13 -0.55 11.60
CA HIS A 46 1.73 -1.49 12.54
C HIS A 46 2.23 -2.76 11.80
N PRO A 47 3.33 -3.41 12.21
CA PRO A 47 3.86 -4.62 11.58
C PRO A 47 2.81 -5.71 11.26
N ASN A 48 1.87 -5.93 12.17
CA ASN A 48 0.78 -6.91 11.98
C ASN A 48 -0.15 -6.61 10.78
N VAL A 49 -0.26 -5.35 10.34
CA VAL A 49 -1.02 -5.00 9.13
C VAL A 49 -0.34 -5.61 7.90
N PHE A 50 0.99 -5.65 7.85
CA PHE A 50 1.69 -6.26 6.72
C PHE A 50 1.46 -7.76 6.63
N ASN A 51 1.34 -8.46 7.75
CA ASN A 51 1.01 -9.89 7.72
C ASN A 51 -0.40 -10.14 7.13
N MET A 52 -1.35 -9.27 7.47
CA MET A 52 -2.69 -9.29 6.89
C MET A 52 -2.65 -9.02 5.39
N LEU A 53 -1.90 -8.00 4.96
CA LEU A 53 -1.74 -7.65 3.55
C LEU A 53 -1.04 -8.74 2.75
N LEU A 54 -0.01 -9.39 3.31
CA LEU A 54 0.66 -10.53 2.70
C LEU A 54 -0.34 -11.67 2.45
N GLN A 55 -1.19 -12.00 3.41
CA GLN A 55 -2.22 -13.02 3.22
C GLN A 55 -3.16 -12.67 2.05
N ILE A 56 -3.59 -11.40 1.96
CA ILE A 56 -4.45 -10.93 0.88
C ILE A 56 -3.73 -11.00 -0.47
N LEU A 57 -2.49 -10.52 -0.53
CA LEU A 57 -1.70 -10.45 -1.76
C LEU A 57 -1.23 -11.83 -2.26
N GLU A 58 -1.05 -12.81 -1.37
CA GLU A 58 -0.61 -14.17 -1.72
C GLU A 58 -1.79 -15.09 -2.07
N ASP A 59 -2.78 -15.19 -1.18
CA ASP A 59 -3.86 -16.17 -1.32
C ASP A 59 -5.14 -15.58 -1.92
N GLY A 60 -5.20 -14.25 -2.10
CA GLY A 60 -6.42 -13.54 -2.46
C GLY A 60 -7.49 -13.68 -1.38
N ARG A 61 -7.11 -13.93 -0.12
CA ARG A 61 -8.02 -14.25 0.98
C ARG A 61 -7.54 -13.65 2.29
N LEU A 62 -8.50 -13.39 3.17
CA LEU A 62 -8.20 -12.95 4.53
C LEU A 62 -8.99 -13.76 5.54
N THR A 63 -8.31 -14.28 6.56
CA THR A 63 -8.94 -15.02 7.65
C THR A 63 -9.04 -14.13 8.88
N ASP A 64 -10.25 -14.01 9.44
CA ASP A 64 -10.47 -13.26 10.66
C ASP A 64 -10.02 -14.01 11.93
N SER A 65 -10.04 -13.33 13.07
CA SER A 65 -9.70 -13.92 14.37
C SER A 65 -10.69 -14.99 14.86
N LYS A 66 -11.81 -15.19 14.16
CA LYS A 66 -12.83 -16.21 14.42
C LYS A 66 -12.72 -17.40 13.46
N GLY A 67 -11.72 -17.41 12.57
CA GLY A 67 -11.50 -18.46 11.58
C GLY A 67 -12.38 -18.36 10.33
N ARG A 68 -13.07 -17.23 10.11
CA ARG A 68 -13.86 -16.99 8.90
C ARG A 68 -12.96 -16.45 7.80
N THR A 69 -12.95 -17.11 6.65
CA THR A 69 -12.16 -16.71 5.49
C THR A 69 -13.01 -15.95 4.48
N MET A 70 -12.56 -14.77 4.07
CA MET A 70 -13.17 -13.96 3.02
C MET A 70 -12.31 -13.94 1.76
N ASP A 71 -12.97 -13.80 0.60
CA ASP A 71 -12.34 -13.71 -0.70
C ASP A 71 -12.06 -12.24 -1.07
N PHE A 72 -10.85 -11.96 -1.52
CA PHE A 72 -10.34 -10.66 -1.97
C PHE A 72 -9.95 -10.68 -3.46
N LYS A 73 -10.18 -11.78 -4.19
CA LYS A 73 -9.79 -11.91 -5.61
C LYS A 73 -10.42 -10.88 -6.54
N ASN A 74 -11.57 -10.32 -6.16
CA ASN A 74 -12.29 -9.31 -6.93
C ASN A 74 -12.13 -7.88 -6.36
N THR A 75 -11.17 -7.70 -5.44
CA THR A 75 -10.91 -6.43 -4.78
C THR A 75 -9.59 -5.83 -5.28
N LEU A 76 -9.62 -4.57 -5.73
CA LEU A 76 -8.41 -3.83 -6.08
C LEU A 76 -7.81 -3.21 -4.81
N LEU A 77 -6.60 -3.64 -4.46
CA LEU A 77 -5.88 -3.09 -3.32
C LEU A 77 -4.91 -2.01 -3.79
N ILE A 78 -5.11 -0.78 -3.31
CA ILE A 78 -4.22 0.36 -3.58
C ILE A 78 -3.54 0.74 -2.28
N MET A 79 -2.21 0.86 -2.31
CA MET A 79 -1.43 1.32 -1.17
C MET A 79 -0.68 2.59 -1.57
N THR A 80 -0.69 3.58 -0.68
CA THR A 80 0.09 4.80 -0.88
C THR A 80 1.15 4.91 0.20
N SER A 81 2.28 5.48 -0.16
CA SER A 81 3.36 5.75 0.77
C SER A 81 4.06 7.05 0.43
N ASN A 82 4.45 7.79 1.46
CA ASN A 82 5.30 8.97 1.30
C ASN A 82 6.80 8.63 1.32
N VAL A 83 7.17 7.36 1.50
CA VAL A 83 8.57 6.92 1.45
C VAL A 83 9.15 7.21 0.07
N GLY A 84 10.33 7.83 0.05
CA GLY A 84 11.00 8.22 -1.20
C GLY A 84 10.60 9.60 -1.74
N SER A 85 9.69 10.34 -1.10
CA SER A 85 9.30 11.69 -1.56
C SER A 85 10.49 12.66 -1.69
N SER A 86 11.44 12.60 -0.75
CA SER A 86 12.65 13.42 -0.77
C SER A 86 13.61 13.03 -1.92
N VAL A 87 13.57 11.78 -2.35
CA VAL A 87 14.35 11.27 -3.49
C VAL A 87 13.72 11.71 -4.80
N ILE A 88 12.39 11.70 -4.90
CA ILE A 88 11.65 12.24 -6.05
C ILE A 88 12.00 13.73 -6.22
N GLU A 89 11.94 14.52 -5.15
CA GLU A 89 12.26 15.96 -5.21
C GLU A 89 13.70 16.23 -5.68
N LYS A 90 14.68 15.47 -5.16
CA LYS A 90 16.09 15.60 -5.57
C LYS A 90 16.34 15.10 -7.00
N GLY A 91 15.66 14.04 -7.41
CA GLY A 91 15.73 13.49 -8.76
C GLY A 91 15.22 14.48 -9.79
N VAL A 92 14.00 15.00 -9.57
CA VAL A 92 13.37 16.01 -10.43
C VAL A 92 14.23 17.28 -10.55
N ARG A 93 14.81 17.77 -9.45
CA ARG A 93 15.71 18.95 -9.50
C ARG A 93 16.97 18.71 -10.35
N ARG A 94 17.52 17.49 -10.39
CA ARG A 94 18.68 17.18 -11.25
C ARG A 94 18.27 17.10 -12.72
N ILE A 95 17.10 16.54 -13.00
CA ILE A 95 16.56 16.40 -14.36
C ILE A 95 16.17 17.76 -14.94
N GLY A 96 15.66 18.69 -14.12
CA GLY A 96 15.29 20.04 -14.56
C GLY A 96 16.45 20.93 -15.05
N PHE A 97 17.71 20.48 -14.97
CA PHE A 97 18.87 21.17 -15.55
C PHE A 97 19.31 20.59 -16.91
N ASP A 98 18.88 19.39 -17.29
CA ASP A 98 19.24 18.68 -18.54
C ASP A 98 18.03 18.56 -19.47
N LEU A 99 17.36 19.68 -19.76
CA LEU A 99 16.25 19.69 -20.72
C LEU A 99 16.79 19.67 -22.16
N ASP A 100 17.04 18.46 -22.68
CA ASP A 100 16.90 18.18 -24.11
C ASP A 100 15.93 17.01 -24.33
N TYR A 101 15.06 17.22 -25.32
CA TYR A 101 13.86 16.48 -25.63
C TYR A 101 14.16 15.05 -26.15
N ASP A 102 14.29 14.07 -25.24
CA ASP A 102 14.02 12.63 -25.51
C ASP A 102 14.15 11.74 -24.24
N GLU A 103 14.54 12.29 -23.09
CA GLU A 103 14.90 11.52 -21.88
C GLU A 103 13.78 11.23 -20.88
N ASN A 104 12.50 11.50 -21.18
CA ASN A 104 11.42 11.37 -20.18
C ASN A 104 11.30 9.95 -19.59
N ASP A 105 11.44 8.91 -20.41
CA ASP A 105 11.42 7.52 -19.93
C ASP A 105 12.67 7.14 -19.14
N ILE A 106 13.85 7.62 -19.55
CA ILE A 106 15.12 7.34 -18.87
C ILE A 106 15.11 8.01 -17.49
N SER A 107 14.64 9.26 -17.44
CA SER A 107 14.44 10.06 -16.24
C SER A 107 13.45 9.41 -15.27
N TYR A 108 12.29 8.97 -15.76
CA TYR A 108 11.29 8.27 -14.94
C TYR A 108 11.82 6.95 -14.39
N ASN A 109 12.46 6.12 -15.23
CA ASN A 109 13.03 4.84 -14.81
C ASN A 109 14.14 5.03 -13.76
N ARG A 110 14.93 6.10 -13.87
CA ARG A 110 15.95 6.47 -12.88
C ARG A 110 15.32 6.86 -11.55
N ILE A 111 14.30 7.73 -11.56
CA ILE A 111 13.56 8.10 -10.34
C ILE A 111 12.93 6.86 -9.70
N LYS A 112 12.25 6.04 -10.51
CA LYS A 112 11.61 4.80 -10.05
C LYS A 112 12.62 3.85 -9.38
N SER A 113 13.81 3.71 -9.96
CA SER A 113 14.89 2.90 -9.38
C SER A 113 15.33 3.43 -8.01
N LEU A 114 15.56 4.74 -7.89
CA LEU A 114 15.97 5.36 -6.63
C LEU A 114 14.88 5.27 -5.54
N VAL A 115 13.61 5.44 -5.92
CA VAL A 115 12.47 5.27 -4.99
C VAL A 115 12.34 3.82 -4.56
N THR A 116 12.53 2.86 -5.47
CA THR A 116 12.50 1.43 -5.17
C THR A 116 13.60 1.05 -4.18
N GLU A 117 14.80 1.63 -4.29
CA GLU A 117 15.88 1.40 -3.32
C GLU A 117 15.51 1.89 -1.91
N GLU A 118 14.90 3.07 -1.79
CA GLU A 118 14.42 3.56 -0.49
C GLU A 118 13.28 2.70 0.07
N LEU A 119 12.34 2.28 -0.78
CA LEU A 119 11.27 1.38 -0.37
C LEU A 119 11.80 0.04 0.14
N LYS A 120 12.85 -0.53 -0.48
CA LYS A 120 13.50 -1.77 -0.03
C LYS A 120 14.20 -1.64 1.33
N LYS A 121 14.60 -0.43 1.73
CA LYS A 121 15.17 -0.19 3.07
C LYS A 121 14.10 -0.13 4.14
N TYR A 122 12.90 0.33 3.78
CA TYR A 122 11.80 0.53 4.72
C TYR A 122 10.88 -0.69 4.81
N PHE A 123 10.44 -1.20 3.67
CA PHE A 123 9.52 -2.32 3.56
C PHE A 123 10.28 -3.63 3.36
N ARG A 124 9.66 -4.68 3.88
CA ARG A 124 10.12 -6.05 3.71
C ARG A 124 10.04 -6.46 2.24
N PRO A 125 11.07 -7.10 1.67
CA PRO A 125 11.07 -7.51 0.26
C PRO A 125 9.92 -8.48 -0.06
N GLU A 126 9.47 -9.28 0.91
CA GLU A 126 8.31 -10.17 0.76
C GLU A 126 7.04 -9.40 0.38
N LEU A 127 6.82 -8.20 0.93
CA LEU A 127 5.66 -7.38 0.56
C LEU A 127 5.82 -6.78 -0.83
N LEU A 128 7.00 -6.21 -1.12
CA LEU A 128 7.27 -5.53 -2.39
C LEU A 128 7.21 -6.49 -3.58
N ASN A 129 7.67 -7.73 -3.40
CA ASN A 129 7.64 -8.77 -4.43
C ASN A 129 6.23 -9.31 -4.73
N ARG A 130 5.21 -8.90 -3.97
CA ARG A 130 3.81 -9.26 -4.18
C ARG A 130 2.96 -8.15 -4.78
N LEU A 131 3.57 -6.99 -5.04
CA LEU A 131 2.89 -5.89 -5.73
C LEU A 131 2.93 -6.15 -7.23
N ASP A 132 1.78 -6.08 -7.88
CA ASP A 132 1.68 -6.21 -9.34
C ASP A 132 2.37 -5.03 -10.05
N GLU A 133 2.06 -3.81 -9.60
CA GLU A 133 2.67 -2.59 -10.11
C GLU A 133 3.02 -1.60 -8.99
N MET A 134 4.11 -0.86 -9.23
CA MET A 134 4.52 0.27 -8.42
C MET A 134 4.53 1.52 -9.29
N ILE A 135 3.63 2.46 -8.97
CA ILE A 135 3.46 3.73 -9.67
C ILE A 135 4.14 4.82 -8.86
N VAL A 136 5.04 5.58 -9.49
CA VAL A 136 5.70 6.74 -8.86
C VAL A 136 5.01 8.00 -9.34
N LEU A 137 4.43 8.75 -8.41
CA LEU A 137 3.80 10.03 -8.71
C LEU A 137 4.87 11.13 -8.70
N ILE A 138 5.00 11.81 -9.84
CA ILE A 138 5.83 13.01 -9.97
C ILE A 138 5.05 14.26 -9.55
N MET A 139 5.76 15.35 -9.25
CA MET A 139 5.14 16.62 -8.91
C MET A 139 4.23 17.09 -10.05
N ILE A 140 3.08 17.63 -9.66
CA ILE A 140 2.11 18.18 -10.61
C ILE A 140 2.71 19.46 -11.20
N ASP A 141 2.75 19.56 -12.53
CA ASP A 141 3.13 20.80 -13.20
C ASP A 141 2.03 21.85 -12.99
N LYS A 142 2.43 23.11 -12.79
CA LYS A 142 1.50 24.24 -12.55
C LYS A 142 0.59 24.51 -13.76
N ASN A 143 0.91 23.97 -14.93
CA ASN A 143 0.14 24.12 -16.16
C ASN A 143 -0.86 22.99 -16.44
N SER A 144 -0.98 22.00 -15.55
CA SER A 144 -1.84 20.82 -15.76
C SER A 144 -3.27 20.99 -15.23
N ALA A 145 -3.78 22.22 -15.12
CA ALA A 145 -5.13 22.54 -14.62
C ALA A 145 -5.97 23.27 -15.67
#